data_AF-A0A067BPC3-F1
#
_entry.id   AF-A0A067BPC3-F1
#
_cell.length_a   1.000
_cell.length_b   1.000
_cell.length_c   1.000
_cell.angle_alpha   90.00
_cell.angle_beta   90.00
_cell.angle_gamma   90.00
#
_symmetry.space_group_name_H-M   'P 1'
#
loop_
_entity.id
_entity.type
_entity.pdbx_description
1 polymer ?
#
loop_
_entity_poly.entity_id
_entity_poly.type
_entity_poly.pdbx_seq_one_letter_code
_entity_poly.pdbx_strand_id
1 'polypeptide(L)'
;MLQIARHPAEAGTAEWTVFFVAIGLYPAVAVTVWRWNRRRAVLFQVPNLSLLDALQHESDRVRAIAAVTVTLETAERDMKSLQSILLALDACLTRPRVTETTFAAAYACQATWFLWYTNFDLRDYVAESEAEPIVPFGCWVHPTSSRSSLATKTAVPFRQRLSLSGRIMPWRLGTKSDSFVQQPASLAHAFLVAPTPLDSGIKPRGVLRGGPTDQSALLQLVEKATDLAHAVCMTTRIMDNTAIRFCFQHAVKTLAELCRSSCRRSRLLASKVLQEMYQAGVVQVSPTTFFYVAANLTVSSSYTKAASAARTLVQIVNDHDDVWVARHMADAITLRLVVDAMHLHRLDRGFVASLLTVLLQGLTTLTTLGGRGPNAATYLDRSLVAALLELQCHPLSALAAARLDDVLATLHEIWENRPNRLRRIVKQMSKTRILVRSIARPSDAAYTLVTTAQLKLIHDRQRTRSELVATIHSVLAEGLASSARQSDLSDTVQATVAMLSPLLSTRSDLLSYIHSQLTTAEYWYLCDLIGRPRPRNATAATRSREDR
;
A
#
# COMPACT_ATOMS: atom_id res chain seq x y z
N MET A 1 -2.70 45.85 -19.06
CA MET A 1 -1.47 46.66 -18.97
C MET A 1 -0.93 47.02 -20.35
N LEU A 2 -0.50 46.06 -21.19
CA LEU A 2 -0.03 46.35 -22.56
C LEU A 2 -1.09 46.95 -23.50
N GLN A 3 -2.37 46.69 -23.28
CA GLN A 3 -3.47 47.28 -24.07
C GLN A 3 -3.73 48.77 -23.71
N ILE A 4 -3.72 49.13 -22.42
CA ILE A 4 -3.90 50.52 -21.96
C ILE A 4 -2.78 51.43 -22.47
N ALA A 5 -1.54 50.93 -22.48
CA ALA A 5 -0.40 51.66 -23.02
C ALA A 5 -0.44 51.84 -24.56
N ARG A 6 -1.18 50.98 -25.28
CA ARG A 6 -1.33 51.05 -26.74
C ARG A 6 -2.45 51.98 -27.20
N HIS A 7 -3.46 52.22 -26.37
CA HIS A 7 -4.61 53.08 -26.68
C HIS A 7 -4.90 54.07 -25.54
N PRO A 8 -4.00 55.03 -25.25
CA PRO A 8 -4.14 55.93 -24.10
C PRO A 8 -5.37 56.85 -24.17
N ALA A 9 -5.88 57.09 -25.38
CA ALA A 9 -7.05 57.95 -25.62
C ALA A 9 -8.40 57.30 -25.28
N GLU A 10 -8.46 55.97 -25.21
CA GLU A 10 -9.69 55.21 -24.94
C GLU A 10 -9.82 54.78 -23.48
N ALA A 11 -8.73 54.89 -22.71
CA ALA A 11 -8.68 54.45 -21.32
C ALA A 11 -9.32 55.48 -20.37
N GLY A 12 -10.34 55.06 -19.62
CA GLY A 12 -11.00 55.89 -18.62
C GLY A 12 -10.12 56.21 -17.41
N THR A 13 -10.47 57.25 -16.64
CA THR A 13 -9.72 57.68 -15.44
C THR A 13 -9.56 56.57 -14.39
N ALA A 14 -10.55 55.68 -14.27
CA ALA A 14 -10.50 54.52 -13.38
C ALA A 14 -9.40 53.52 -13.80
N GLU A 15 -9.22 53.28 -15.11
CA GLU A 15 -8.23 52.35 -15.62
C GLU A 15 -6.80 52.86 -15.39
N TRP A 16 -6.57 54.16 -15.59
CA TRP A 16 -5.31 54.81 -15.25
C TRP A 16 -5.00 54.75 -13.76
N THR A 17 -6.00 54.94 -12.90
CA THR A 17 -5.82 54.84 -11.44
C THR A 17 -5.38 53.44 -11.03
N VAL A 18 -6.05 52.40 -11.54
CA VAL A 18 -5.66 51.00 -11.30
C VAL A 18 -4.26 50.72 -11.83
N PHE A 19 -3.91 51.27 -13.00
CA PHE A 19 -2.59 51.12 -13.59
C PHE A 19 -1.49 51.71 -12.71
N PHE A 20 -1.63 52.95 -12.24
CA PHE A 20 -0.63 53.58 -11.36
C PHE A 20 -0.53 52.90 -10.01
N VAL A 21 -1.66 52.48 -9.42
CA VAL A 21 -1.66 51.71 -8.17
C VAL A 21 -0.94 50.38 -8.35
N ALA A 22 -1.21 49.66 -9.43
CA ALA A 22 -0.56 48.38 -9.71
C ALA A 22 0.95 48.54 -9.97
N ILE A 23 1.37 49.57 -10.70
CA ILE A 23 2.80 49.89 -10.90
C ILE A 23 3.48 50.27 -9.58
N GLY A 24 2.82 51.07 -8.74
CA GLY A 24 3.37 51.46 -7.44
C GLY A 24 3.49 50.27 -6.48
N LEU A 25 2.52 49.36 -6.47
CA LEU A 25 2.52 48.18 -5.60
C LEU A 25 3.41 47.03 -6.13
N TYR A 26 3.61 46.94 -7.45
CA TYR A 26 4.32 45.81 -8.06
C TYR A 26 5.75 45.62 -7.51
N PRO A 27 6.63 46.64 -7.37
CA PRO A 27 7.96 46.47 -6.79
C PRO A 27 7.93 45.91 -5.37
N ALA A 28 6.97 46.33 -4.54
CA ALA A 28 6.82 45.81 -3.19
C ALA A 28 6.42 44.33 -3.20
N VAL A 29 5.47 43.95 -4.06
CA VAL A 29 5.08 42.54 -4.26
C VAL A 29 6.24 41.72 -4.82
N ALA A 30 6.98 42.23 -5.80
CA ALA A 30 8.12 41.54 -6.39
C ALA A 30 9.24 41.30 -5.37
N VAL A 31 9.59 42.32 -4.56
CA VAL A 31 10.60 42.20 -3.51
C VAL A 31 10.17 41.24 -2.39
N THR A 32 8.90 41.28 -1.98
CA THR A 32 8.37 40.35 -0.97
C THR A 32 8.39 38.91 -1.47
N VAL A 33 7.92 38.66 -2.71
CA VAL A 33 8.01 37.35 -3.36
C VAL A 33 9.46 36.90 -3.51
N TRP A 34 10.37 37.78 -3.93
CA TRP A 34 11.80 37.46 -4.05
C TRP A 34 12.43 37.09 -2.70
N ARG A 35 12.18 37.87 -1.64
CA ARG A 35 12.69 37.57 -0.29
C ARG A 35 12.11 36.27 0.25
N TRP A 36 10.82 36.02 0.02
CA TRP A 36 10.17 34.77 0.37
C TRP A 36 10.79 33.59 -0.37
N ASN A 37 10.98 33.71 -1.68
CA ASN A 37 11.61 32.69 -2.51
C ASN A 37 13.08 32.48 -2.16
N ARG A 38 13.83 33.52 -1.80
CA ARG A 38 15.22 33.40 -1.33
C ARG A 38 15.29 32.66 0.00
N ARG A 39 14.43 32.99 0.97
CA ARG A 39 14.36 32.28 2.25
C ARG A 39 14.02 30.81 2.03
N ARG A 40 13.05 30.51 1.16
CA ARG A 40 12.77 29.14 0.74
C ARG A 40 14.01 28.52 0.09
N ALA A 41 14.59 29.15 -0.92
CA ALA A 41 15.75 28.63 -1.65
C ALA A 41 16.92 28.28 -0.72
N VAL A 42 17.19 29.06 0.32
CA VAL A 42 18.19 28.73 1.34
C VAL A 42 17.83 27.45 2.11
N LEU A 43 16.55 27.24 2.43
CA LEU A 43 16.06 25.98 3.01
C LEU A 43 16.12 24.79 2.01
N PHE A 44 16.19 25.06 0.70
CA PHE A 44 16.33 24.04 -0.34
C PHE A 44 17.73 23.93 -0.95
N GLN A 45 18.69 24.74 -0.49
CA GLN A 45 20.04 24.72 -1.00
C GLN A 45 20.75 23.47 -0.50
N VAL A 46 21.17 22.62 -1.44
CA VAL A 46 22.07 21.51 -1.15
C VAL A 46 23.48 22.08 -1.23
N PRO A 47 24.24 22.16 -0.14
CA PRO A 47 25.60 22.67 -0.17
C PRO A 47 26.49 21.71 -0.98
N ASN A 48 27.46 22.26 -1.72
CA ASN A 48 28.46 21.48 -2.45
C ASN A 48 29.49 20.91 -1.46
N LEU A 49 29.09 19.89 -0.71
CA LEU A 49 29.92 19.21 0.29
C LEU A 49 30.47 17.90 -0.27
N SER A 50 31.56 17.41 0.34
CA SER A 50 31.99 16.03 0.12
C SER A 50 30.90 15.05 0.59
N LEU A 51 30.89 13.83 0.06
CA LEU A 51 29.88 12.83 0.41
C LEU A 51 29.86 12.53 1.92
N LEU A 52 31.03 12.42 2.55
CA LEU A 52 31.17 12.15 3.98
C LEU A 52 30.67 13.33 4.84
N ASP A 53 31.03 14.55 4.46
CA ASP A 53 30.54 15.76 5.16
C ASP A 53 29.03 15.92 5.00
N ALA A 54 28.50 15.59 3.82
CA ALA A 54 27.07 15.65 3.55
C ALA A 54 26.28 14.63 4.38
N LEU A 55 26.82 13.43 4.63
CA LEU A 55 26.24 12.43 5.53
C LEU A 55 26.29 12.88 7.01
N GLN A 56 27.30 13.64 7.41
CA GLN A 56 27.43 14.16 8.76
C GLN A 56 26.69 15.48 8.99
N HIS A 57 26.16 16.09 7.93
CA HIS A 57 25.52 17.40 7.97
C HIS A 57 24.35 17.48 8.98
N GLU A 58 24.12 18.66 9.57
CA GLU A 58 23.05 18.85 10.56
C GLU A 58 21.65 18.66 9.97
N SER A 59 21.44 19.12 8.73
CA SER A 59 20.17 18.98 8.02
C SER A 59 19.90 17.55 7.53
N ASP A 60 18.81 16.96 8.01
CA ASP A 60 18.32 15.62 7.64
C ASP A 60 18.10 15.47 6.13
N ARG A 61 17.72 16.53 5.46
CA ARG A 61 17.53 16.51 4.01
C ARG A 61 18.86 16.36 3.26
N VAL A 62 19.91 17.07 3.68
CA VAL A 62 21.24 16.95 3.05
C VAL A 62 21.75 15.52 3.25
N ARG A 63 21.55 14.95 4.44
CA ARG A 63 21.89 13.54 4.72
C ARG A 63 21.08 12.55 3.88
N ALA A 64 19.78 12.78 3.72
CA ALA A 64 18.93 11.96 2.86
C ALA A 64 19.41 12.00 1.40
N ILE A 65 19.76 13.19 0.90
CA ILE A 65 20.31 13.34 -0.47
C ILE A 65 21.66 12.63 -0.57
N ALA A 66 22.56 12.81 0.40
CA ALA A 66 23.85 12.15 0.42
C ALA A 66 23.71 10.62 0.43
N ALA A 67 22.79 10.07 1.24
CA ALA A 67 22.49 8.64 1.25
C ALA A 67 21.95 8.14 -0.09
N VAL A 68 21.10 8.92 -0.78
CA VAL A 68 20.69 8.58 -2.16
C VAL A 68 21.87 8.67 -3.14
N THR A 69 22.76 9.64 -2.99
CA THR A 69 23.97 9.73 -3.83
C THR A 69 24.85 8.48 -3.69
N VAL A 70 24.95 7.91 -2.48
CA VAL A 70 25.67 6.63 -2.26
C VAL A 70 25.13 5.52 -3.16
N THR A 71 23.81 5.43 -3.38
CA THR A 71 23.19 4.39 -4.22
C THR A 71 23.32 4.65 -5.72
N LEU A 72 23.59 5.89 -6.12
CA LEU A 72 23.75 6.27 -7.54
C LEU A 72 25.21 6.15 -8.00
N GLU A 73 26.16 6.35 -7.09
CA GLU A 73 27.59 6.18 -7.37
C GLU A 73 27.98 4.70 -7.41
N THR A 74 28.28 4.23 -8.62
CA THR A 74 28.69 2.84 -8.93
C THR A 74 30.20 2.66 -9.10
N ALA A 75 30.99 3.72 -8.88
CA ALA A 75 32.44 3.64 -8.99
C ALA A 75 33.01 2.66 -7.96
N GLU A 76 34.04 1.91 -8.35
CA GLU A 76 34.79 1.05 -7.43
C GLU A 76 35.38 1.92 -6.30
N ARG A 77 35.09 1.53 -5.05
CA ARG A 77 35.56 2.24 -3.85
C ARG A 77 36.60 1.38 -3.15
N ASP A 78 37.64 2.01 -2.60
CA ASP A 78 38.58 1.33 -1.73
C ASP A 78 37.91 0.98 -0.39
N MET A 79 38.39 -0.08 0.25
CA MET A 79 37.78 -0.62 1.47
C MET A 79 37.73 0.39 2.63
N LYS A 80 38.71 1.31 2.71
CA LYS A 80 38.73 2.34 3.76
C LYS A 80 37.63 3.39 3.54
N SER A 81 37.45 3.85 2.31
CA SER A 81 36.33 4.74 1.97
C SER A 81 34.98 4.06 2.14
N LEU A 82 34.85 2.78 1.80
CA LEU A 82 33.62 2.03 2.04
C LEU A 82 33.29 1.97 3.54
N GLN A 83 34.28 1.67 4.38
CA GLN A 83 34.12 1.65 5.83
C GLN A 83 33.72 3.02 6.40
N SER A 84 34.34 4.11 5.93
CA SER A 84 34.00 5.47 6.41
C SER A 84 32.58 5.88 6.01
N ILE A 85 32.13 5.52 4.80
CA ILE A 85 30.75 5.76 4.35
C ILE A 85 29.76 4.97 5.20
N LEU A 86 30.02 3.68 5.46
CA LEU A 86 29.15 2.84 6.29
C LEU A 86 29.03 3.37 7.72
N LEU A 87 30.14 3.80 8.33
CA LEU A 87 30.13 4.42 9.66
C LEU A 87 29.36 5.76 9.66
N ALA A 88 29.49 6.57 8.60
CA ALA A 88 28.74 7.83 8.47
C ALA A 88 27.24 7.58 8.25
N LEU A 89 26.87 6.54 7.51
CA LEU A 89 25.48 6.09 7.36
C LEU A 89 24.91 5.60 8.69
N ASP A 90 25.67 4.82 9.45
CA ASP A 90 25.28 4.35 10.78
C ASP A 90 25.07 5.51 11.77
N ALA A 91 25.94 6.52 11.75
CA ALA A 91 25.76 7.75 12.50
C ALA A 91 24.49 8.54 12.09
N CYS A 92 23.96 8.32 10.89
CA CYS A 92 22.66 8.86 10.52
C CYS A 92 21.49 8.15 11.22
N LEU A 93 21.63 6.85 11.49
CA LEU A 93 20.61 6.02 12.12
C LEU A 93 20.48 6.27 13.63
N THR A 94 21.57 6.65 14.30
CA THR A 94 21.61 6.93 15.75
C THR A 94 20.96 8.26 16.13
N ARG A 95 20.72 9.16 15.18
CA ARG A 95 20.13 10.47 15.51
C ARG A 95 18.65 10.34 15.92
N PRO A 96 18.18 11.19 16.87
CA PRO A 96 16.79 11.21 17.27
C PRO A 96 15.86 11.41 16.08
N ARG A 97 14.88 10.52 15.93
CA ARG A 97 13.92 10.56 14.82
C ARG A 97 12.82 11.55 15.16
N VAL A 98 12.92 12.77 14.64
CA VAL A 98 11.78 13.70 14.64
C VAL A 98 10.78 13.19 13.61
N THR A 99 9.49 13.20 13.97
CA THR A 99 8.40 12.54 13.21
C THR A 99 8.35 12.90 11.72
N GLU A 100 8.77 14.12 11.35
CA GLU A 100 8.75 14.60 9.98
C GLU A 100 9.99 14.23 9.14
N THR A 101 11.09 13.79 9.78
CA THR A 101 12.40 13.64 9.10
C THR A 101 12.91 12.20 8.99
N THR A 102 12.02 11.22 9.18
CA THR A 102 12.33 9.78 9.10
C THR A 102 12.86 9.31 7.74
N PHE A 103 12.86 10.16 6.71
CA PHE A 103 13.41 9.85 5.37
C PHE A 103 14.91 9.58 5.39
N ALA A 104 15.68 10.36 6.16
CA ALA A 104 17.14 10.23 6.18
C ALA A 104 17.57 8.83 6.65
N ALA A 105 16.93 8.32 7.71
CA ALA A 105 17.20 6.98 8.21
C ALA A 105 16.81 5.89 7.20
N ALA A 106 15.64 6.03 6.55
CA ALA A 106 15.21 5.06 5.54
C ALA A 106 16.15 5.00 4.33
N TYR A 107 16.60 6.16 3.82
CA TYR A 107 17.59 6.22 2.74
C TYR A 107 18.97 5.75 3.19
N ALA A 108 19.39 6.04 4.42
CA ALA A 108 20.65 5.55 4.95
C ALA A 108 20.65 4.01 5.06
N CYS A 109 19.53 3.41 5.46
CA CYS A 109 19.36 1.95 5.45
C CYS A 109 19.39 1.39 4.01
N GLN A 110 18.71 2.05 3.07
CA GLN A 110 18.75 1.66 1.65
C GLN A 110 20.16 1.74 1.07
N ALA A 111 20.91 2.81 1.38
CA ALA A 111 22.30 2.98 0.98
C ALA A 111 23.20 1.91 1.58
N THR A 112 23.01 1.60 2.86
CA THR A 112 23.71 0.53 3.56
C THR A 112 23.45 -0.82 2.88
N TRP A 113 22.20 -1.11 2.54
CA TRP A 113 21.83 -2.31 1.79
C TRP A 113 22.48 -2.37 0.41
N PHE A 114 22.44 -1.27 -0.34
CA PHE A 114 23.06 -1.20 -1.66
C PHE A 114 24.57 -1.45 -1.60
N LEU A 115 25.27 -0.81 -0.67
CA LEU A 115 26.70 -1.04 -0.44
C LEU A 115 26.98 -2.48 -0.03
N TRP A 116 26.13 -3.06 0.81
CA TRP A 116 26.23 -4.47 1.20
C TRP A 116 26.12 -5.39 -0.01
N TYR A 117 25.04 -5.23 -0.77
CA TYR A 117 24.72 -6.09 -1.91
C TYR A 117 25.79 -6.05 -3.01
N THR A 118 26.38 -4.87 -3.24
CA THR A 118 27.38 -4.67 -4.30
C THR A 118 28.78 -5.12 -3.90
N ASN A 119 29.19 -4.89 -2.65
CA ASN A 119 30.59 -5.04 -2.24
C ASN A 119 30.88 -6.31 -1.44
N PHE A 120 29.87 -7.12 -1.08
CA PHE A 120 30.12 -8.21 -0.15
C PHE A 120 29.40 -9.53 -0.47
N ASP A 121 29.94 -10.63 0.06
CA ASP A 121 29.39 -11.99 -0.08
C ASP A 121 28.07 -12.14 0.68
N LEU A 122 27.01 -12.56 -0.03
CA LEU A 122 25.65 -12.72 0.51
C LEU A 122 25.45 -14.04 1.28
N ARG A 123 26.51 -14.82 1.51
CA ARG A 123 26.44 -16.05 2.31
C ARG A 123 26.19 -15.80 3.80
N ASP A 124 26.61 -14.63 4.28
CA ASP A 124 26.39 -14.24 5.67
C ASP A 124 24.96 -13.72 5.83
N TYR A 125 24.27 -14.21 6.86
CA TYR A 125 22.93 -13.73 7.20
C TYR A 125 22.93 -13.00 8.55
N VAL A 126 21.97 -12.08 8.69
CA VAL A 126 21.73 -11.31 9.91
C VAL A 126 20.29 -11.52 10.35
N ALA A 127 20.12 -11.99 11.58
CA ALA A 127 18.82 -12.06 12.23
C ALA A 127 18.46 -10.69 12.83
N GLU A 128 17.21 -10.27 12.69
CA GLU A 128 16.66 -9.04 13.30
C GLU A 128 16.78 -9.05 14.83
N SER A 129 16.52 -10.21 15.43
CA SER A 129 16.57 -10.44 16.88
C SER A 129 17.00 -11.87 17.13
N GLU A 130 17.91 -12.08 18.09
CA GLU A 130 18.31 -13.41 18.54
C GLU A 130 17.28 -14.03 19.52
N ALA A 131 16.40 -13.20 20.08
CA ALA A 131 15.46 -13.60 21.13
C ALA A 131 14.09 -14.05 20.59
N GLU A 132 13.71 -13.61 19.38
CA GLU A 132 12.41 -13.91 18.79
C GLU A 132 12.52 -15.04 17.75
N PRO A 133 11.45 -15.83 17.55
CA PRO A 133 11.40 -16.75 16.41
C PRO A 133 11.61 -15.95 15.11
N ILE A 134 12.37 -16.52 14.19
CA ILE A 134 12.69 -15.92 12.89
C ILE A 134 11.91 -16.63 11.78
N VAL A 135 11.47 -15.87 10.79
CA VAL A 135 10.81 -16.43 9.60
C VAL A 135 11.88 -17.07 8.70
N PRO A 136 11.78 -18.38 8.38
CA PRO A 136 12.75 -19.04 7.52
C PRO A 136 12.68 -18.46 6.10
N PHE A 137 13.76 -18.58 5.32
CA PHE A 137 13.76 -18.10 3.93
C PHE A 137 12.77 -18.88 3.06
N GLY A 138 12.22 -18.23 2.03
CA GLY A 138 11.27 -18.83 1.08
C GLY A 138 9.80 -18.76 1.49
N CYS A 139 9.46 -18.14 2.62
CA CYS A 139 8.08 -17.87 3.02
C CYS A 139 7.44 -16.71 2.23
N TRP A 140 8.22 -15.94 1.46
CA TRP A 140 7.67 -14.91 0.60
C TRP A 140 7.04 -15.53 -0.66
N VAL A 141 5.72 -15.43 -0.81
CA VAL A 141 5.00 -16.04 -1.92
C VAL A 141 5.30 -15.30 -3.21
N HIS A 142 6.11 -15.91 -4.08
CA HIS A 142 6.32 -15.37 -5.41
C HIS A 142 5.01 -15.39 -6.20
N PRO A 143 4.76 -14.37 -7.05
CA PRO A 143 3.70 -14.51 -8.02
C PRO A 143 4.02 -15.76 -8.82
N THR A 144 3.09 -16.72 -8.85
CA THR A 144 3.16 -17.81 -9.82
C THR A 144 3.22 -17.11 -11.16
N SER A 145 4.43 -16.98 -11.73
CA SER A 145 4.60 -16.57 -13.10
C SER A 145 3.70 -17.54 -13.82
N SER A 146 2.58 -17.03 -14.33
CA SER A 146 1.58 -17.83 -15.00
C SER A 146 2.35 -18.42 -16.16
N ARG A 147 2.92 -19.61 -15.92
CA ARG A 147 3.84 -20.28 -16.81
C ARG A 147 2.96 -20.53 -18.00
N SER A 148 3.10 -19.66 -19.00
CA SER A 148 2.66 -19.95 -20.36
C SER A 148 3.12 -21.38 -20.61
N SER A 149 2.17 -22.29 -20.68
CA SER A 149 2.33 -23.73 -20.49
C SER A 149 2.97 -24.40 -21.70
N LEU A 150 4.08 -23.83 -22.18
CA LEU A 150 4.72 -24.15 -23.46
C LEU A 150 6.19 -24.55 -23.32
N ALA A 151 6.74 -24.65 -22.11
CA ALA A 151 8.10 -25.13 -21.89
C ALA A 151 8.09 -26.55 -21.30
N THR A 152 8.29 -27.51 -22.19
CA THR A 152 8.42 -28.94 -21.96
C THR A 152 9.45 -29.27 -20.87
N LYS A 153 9.07 -30.22 -20.02
CA LYS A 153 9.83 -30.79 -18.90
C LYS A 153 11.26 -31.19 -19.29
N THR A 154 12.25 -30.58 -18.63
CA THR A 154 13.39 -31.31 -18.05
C THR A 154 13.71 -30.67 -16.70
N ALA A 155 13.39 -31.40 -15.63
CA ALA A 155 13.62 -30.95 -14.26
C ALA A 155 15.09 -31.19 -13.88
N VAL A 156 15.81 -30.12 -13.60
CA VAL A 156 17.11 -30.13 -12.90
C VAL A 156 16.88 -29.46 -11.53
N PRO A 157 17.42 -29.98 -10.42
CA PRO A 157 17.19 -29.44 -9.10
C PRO A 157 17.69 -27.99 -8.98
N PHE A 158 16.88 -27.20 -8.27
CA PHE A 158 16.99 -25.75 -8.11
C PHE A 158 18.23 -25.36 -7.28
N ARG A 159 19.33 -25.04 -7.96
CA ARG A 159 20.41 -24.17 -7.46
C ARG A 159 20.59 -23.04 -8.47
N GLN A 160 19.95 -21.90 -8.24
CA GLN A 160 20.22 -20.70 -9.04
C GLN A 160 21.60 -20.12 -8.67
N ARG A 161 22.64 -20.58 -9.37
CA ARG A 161 23.73 -19.69 -9.78
C ARG A 161 23.15 -18.79 -10.86
N LEU A 162 23.09 -17.48 -10.63
CA LEU A 162 22.98 -16.49 -11.70
C LEU A 162 24.31 -16.50 -12.48
N SER A 163 24.45 -17.44 -13.41
CA SER A 163 25.50 -17.46 -14.42
C SER A 163 24.95 -16.83 -15.69
N LEU A 164 25.04 -15.51 -15.81
CA LEU A 164 24.87 -14.81 -17.09
C LEU A 164 26.16 -14.96 -17.91
N SER A 165 26.17 -15.93 -18.82
CA SER A 165 27.23 -16.07 -19.84
C SER A 165 26.78 -15.39 -21.14
N GLY A 166 27.63 -14.49 -21.66
CA GLY A 166 27.59 -13.89 -23.01
C GLY A 166 26.60 -12.73 -23.16
N ARG A 167 26.96 -11.53 -23.63
CA ARG A 167 27.98 -11.11 -24.60
C ARG A 167 28.42 -9.69 -24.25
N ILE A 168 29.71 -9.49 -24.01
CA ILE A 168 30.31 -8.16 -23.81
C ILE A 168 30.44 -7.51 -25.20
N MET A 169 29.78 -6.37 -25.40
CA MET A 169 30.06 -5.44 -26.50
C MET A 169 31.26 -4.56 -26.07
N PRO A 170 32.37 -4.52 -26.83
CA PRO A 170 33.49 -3.64 -26.50
C PRO A 170 33.19 -2.23 -27.01
N TRP A 171 32.83 -1.31 -26.11
CA TRP A 171 32.92 0.12 -26.41
C TRP A 171 34.39 0.53 -26.33
N ARG A 172 35.01 0.80 -27.49
CA ARG A 172 36.33 1.43 -27.57
C ARG A 172 36.25 2.83 -26.97
N LEU A 173 37.00 3.07 -25.89
CA LEU A 173 37.35 4.42 -25.45
C LEU A 173 38.38 5.01 -26.43
N GLY A 174 37.97 6.04 -27.16
CA GLY A 174 38.91 6.98 -27.77
C GLY A 174 39.40 7.93 -26.69
N THR A 175 40.67 7.79 -26.32
CA THR A 175 41.37 8.74 -25.44
C THR A 175 41.63 10.03 -26.22
N LYS A 176 41.00 11.13 -25.80
CA LYS A 176 41.56 12.48 -26.00
C LYS A 176 41.48 13.24 -24.68
N SER A 177 42.67 13.41 -24.10
CA SER A 177 43.05 14.55 -23.27
C SER A 177 42.47 15.83 -23.86
N ASP A 178 41.79 16.63 -23.05
CA ASP A 178 42.19 18.02 -22.79
C ASP A 178 41.27 18.69 -21.75
N SER A 179 41.93 19.33 -20.76
CA SER A 179 41.52 20.42 -19.88
C SER A 179 40.01 20.66 -19.62
N PHE A 180 39.54 20.32 -18.41
CA PHE A 180 38.27 20.81 -17.88
C PHE A 180 38.49 22.10 -17.05
N VAL A 181 38.11 23.23 -17.64
CA VAL A 181 37.82 24.49 -16.94
C VAL A 181 36.37 24.42 -16.44
N GLN A 182 36.16 24.74 -15.17
CA GLN A 182 34.83 24.89 -14.56
C GLN A 182 34.01 25.98 -15.27
N GLN A 183 32.84 25.61 -15.78
CA GLN A 183 31.74 26.55 -15.98
C GLN A 183 30.42 25.96 -15.43
N PRO A 184 29.60 26.78 -14.74
CA PRO A 184 28.33 26.35 -14.16
C PRO A 184 27.23 26.29 -15.23
N ALA A 185 26.53 25.16 -15.31
CA ALA A 185 25.34 25.01 -16.13
C ALA A 185 24.16 25.78 -15.51
N SER A 186 23.76 26.84 -16.21
CA SER A 186 22.50 27.56 -16.04
C SER A 186 21.34 26.68 -16.51
N LEU A 187 20.48 26.24 -15.58
CA LEU A 187 19.17 25.66 -15.87
C LEU A 187 18.10 26.75 -15.69
N ALA A 188 17.94 27.58 -16.71
CA ALA A 188 16.79 28.46 -16.86
C ALA A 188 16.16 28.16 -18.22
N HIS A 189 15.08 27.38 -18.23
CA HIS A 189 13.93 27.50 -19.14
C HIS A 189 12.99 26.31 -18.92
N ALA A 190 11.83 26.59 -18.30
CA ALA A 190 10.51 26.02 -18.62
C ALA A 190 9.60 26.07 -17.38
N PHE A 191 8.96 27.21 -17.12
CA PHE A 191 7.63 27.27 -16.49
C PHE A 191 7.04 28.67 -16.74
N LEU A 192 6.27 28.80 -17.81
CA LEU A 192 5.32 29.89 -18.00
C LEU A 192 4.06 29.27 -18.60
N VAL A 193 3.05 29.05 -17.76
CA VAL A 193 1.67 28.81 -18.20
C VAL A 193 0.83 29.95 -17.64
N ALA A 194 0.13 30.61 -18.56
CA ALA A 194 -0.68 31.81 -18.36
C ALA A 194 -2.00 31.52 -17.60
N PRO A 195 -2.68 32.54 -17.04
CA PRO A 195 -3.95 32.37 -16.34
C PRO A 195 -5.14 32.39 -17.30
N THR A 196 -6.10 31.47 -17.10
CA THR A 196 -7.44 31.51 -17.71
C THR A 196 -8.47 32.09 -16.73
N PRO A 197 -9.56 32.70 -17.24
CA PRO A 197 -10.37 33.65 -16.50
C PRO A 197 -11.37 33.00 -15.53
N LEU A 198 -11.74 33.79 -14.52
CA LEU A 198 -12.80 33.54 -13.54
C LEU A 198 -14.16 33.45 -14.23
N ASP A 199 -14.86 32.35 -14.00
CA ASP A 199 -16.31 32.29 -14.20
C ASP A 199 -16.99 31.80 -12.91
N SER A 200 -17.96 32.59 -12.46
CA SER A 200 -18.63 32.49 -11.17
C SER A 200 -19.82 31.55 -11.26
N GLY A 201 -19.69 30.35 -10.70
CA GLY A 201 -20.79 29.41 -10.53
C GLY A 201 -20.61 28.60 -9.24
N ILE A 202 -21.37 28.96 -8.21
CA ILE A 202 -21.40 28.26 -6.91
C ILE A 202 -21.81 26.80 -7.12
N LYS A 203 -20.86 25.88 -6.94
CA LYS A 203 -21.08 24.43 -6.83
C LYS A 203 -20.46 23.92 -5.52
N PRO A 204 -21.03 22.88 -4.89
CA PRO A 204 -20.66 22.44 -3.56
C PRO A 204 -19.21 21.93 -3.52
N ARG A 205 -18.49 22.29 -2.45
CA ARG A 205 -17.09 21.92 -2.18
C ARG A 205 -16.85 20.42 -2.39
N GLY A 206 -16.29 20.08 -3.54
CA GLY A 206 -15.69 18.79 -3.81
C GLY A 206 -14.44 18.63 -2.94
N VAL A 207 -14.43 17.54 -2.16
CA VAL A 207 -13.24 17.01 -1.51
C VAL A 207 -12.17 16.80 -2.57
N LEU A 208 -10.96 17.30 -2.30
CA LEU A 208 -9.78 17.23 -3.14
C LEU A 208 -9.57 15.80 -3.67
N ARG A 209 -9.97 15.60 -4.92
CA ARG A 209 -9.63 14.44 -5.74
C ARG A 209 -8.14 14.56 -6.09
N GLY A 210 -7.28 14.00 -5.26
CA GLY A 210 -5.92 13.69 -5.68
C GLY A 210 -6.00 12.71 -6.84
N GLY A 211 -5.65 13.15 -8.05
CA GLY A 211 -5.40 12.22 -9.15
C GLY A 211 -4.35 11.18 -8.74
N PRO A 212 -4.25 10.03 -9.45
CA PRO A 212 -3.16 9.10 -9.24
C PRO A 212 -1.86 9.92 -9.27
N THR A 213 -1.19 9.93 -8.12
CA THR A 213 -0.07 10.80 -7.82
C THR A 213 0.89 10.81 -8.98
N ASP A 214 1.12 12.01 -9.52
CA ASP A 214 2.24 12.34 -10.39
C ASP A 214 3.51 12.08 -9.56
N GLN A 215 3.86 10.79 -9.43
CA GLN A 215 5.09 10.36 -8.79
C GLN A 215 6.17 10.96 -9.67
N SER A 216 6.78 12.05 -9.19
CA SER A 216 7.80 12.80 -9.92
C SER A 216 8.73 11.84 -10.63
N ALA A 217 9.01 12.02 -11.92
CA ALA A 217 9.87 11.13 -12.70
C ALA A 217 11.21 10.81 -12.00
N LEU A 218 11.69 11.72 -11.14
CA LEU A 218 12.85 11.52 -10.26
C LEU A 218 12.67 10.35 -9.28
N LEU A 219 11.49 10.19 -8.68
CA LEU A 219 11.16 9.03 -7.83
C LEU A 219 11.23 7.72 -8.60
N GLN A 220 10.63 7.67 -9.79
CA GLN A 220 10.69 6.48 -10.64
C GLN A 220 12.14 6.18 -11.07
N LEU A 221 12.92 7.22 -11.33
CA LEU A 221 14.33 7.07 -11.69
C LEU A 221 15.18 6.58 -10.50
N VAL A 222 14.94 7.09 -9.29
CA VAL A 222 15.57 6.58 -8.06
C VAL A 222 15.14 5.13 -7.77
N GLU A 223 13.86 4.81 -7.94
CA GLU A 223 13.36 3.44 -7.78
C GLU A 223 13.98 2.47 -8.79
N LYS A 224 14.10 2.91 -10.06
CA LYS A 224 14.71 2.11 -11.13
C LYS A 224 16.22 1.98 -11.00
N ALA A 225 16.91 3.05 -10.59
CA ALA A 225 18.36 3.02 -10.33
C ALA A 225 18.71 2.14 -9.12
N THR A 226 17.75 1.91 -8.23
CA THR A 226 17.92 1.05 -7.05
C THR A 226 17.43 -0.38 -7.27
N ASP A 227 16.96 -0.75 -8.46
CA ASP A 227 16.70 -2.15 -8.78
C ASP A 227 18.03 -2.92 -8.90
N LEU A 228 18.26 -3.81 -7.94
CA LEU A 228 19.50 -4.58 -7.75
C LEU A 228 19.77 -5.64 -8.83
N ALA A 229 18.93 -5.70 -9.88
CA ALA A 229 19.01 -6.68 -10.95
C ALA A 229 20.31 -6.57 -11.79
N HIS A 230 21.08 -5.49 -11.66
CA HIS A 230 22.26 -5.21 -12.48
C HIS A 230 23.59 -5.11 -11.70
N ALA A 231 23.58 -5.29 -10.38
CA ALA A 231 24.80 -5.20 -9.58
C ALA A 231 25.57 -6.55 -9.57
N VAL A 232 26.85 -6.49 -9.93
CA VAL A 232 27.79 -7.62 -9.84
C VAL A 232 28.32 -7.69 -8.41
N CYS A 233 28.14 -8.83 -7.75
CA CYS A 233 28.62 -9.08 -6.39
C CYS A 233 30.13 -9.31 -6.39
N MET A 234 30.88 -8.51 -5.62
CA MET A 234 32.31 -8.70 -5.38
C MET A 234 32.56 -9.71 -4.23
N THR A 235 33.76 -10.32 -4.19
CA THR A 235 34.08 -11.52 -3.39
C THR A 235 34.53 -11.26 -1.95
N THR A 236 34.54 -10.02 -1.48
CA THR A 236 34.99 -9.67 -0.12
C THR A 236 33.98 -10.12 0.94
N ARG A 237 34.42 -10.91 1.93
CA ARG A 237 33.56 -11.39 3.03
C ARG A 237 33.40 -10.31 4.10
N ILE A 238 32.18 -10.13 4.60
CA ILE A 238 31.90 -9.15 5.68
C ILE A 238 32.45 -9.62 7.02
N MET A 239 32.40 -10.94 7.29
CA MET A 239 32.73 -11.54 8.58
C MET A 239 34.06 -11.05 9.19
N ASP A 240 34.97 -10.57 8.36
CA ASP A 240 36.29 -10.12 8.77
C ASP A 240 36.28 -8.72 9.45
N ASN A 241 35.19 -7.94 9.34
CA ASN A 241 35.08 -6.61 9.95
C ASN A 241 33.83 -6.46 10.85
N THR A 242 34.06 -6.55 12.17
CA THR A 242 33.02 -6.46 13.20
C THR A 242 32.26 -5.13 13.21
N ALA A 243 32.92 -4.01 12.88
CA ALA A 243 32.28 -2.71 12.83
C ALA A 243 31.25 -2.62 11.70
N ILE A 244 31.60 -3.13 10.51
CA ILE A 244 30.67 -3.16 9.36
C ILE A 244 29.47 -4.05 9.64
N ARG A 245 29.69 -5.21 10.27
CA ARG A 245 28.60 -6.09 10.71
C ARG A 245 27.65 -5.39 11.67
N PHE A 246 28.17 -4.62 12.63
CA PHE A 246 27.36 -3.87 13.58
C PHE A 246 26.51 -2.79 12.89
N CYS A 247 27.07 -2.03 11.95
CA CYS A 247 26.32 -1.04 11.16
C CYS A 247 25.14 -1.71 10.43
N PHE A 248 25.35 -2.90 9.85
CA PHE A 248 24.29 -3.62 9.15
C PHE A 248 23.21 -4.15 10.11
N GLN A 249 23.59 -4.72 11.26
CA GLN A 249 22.64 -5.13 12.30
C GLN A 249 21.78 -3.95 12.77
N HIS A 250 22.40 -2.79 13.00
CA HIS A 250 21.69 -1.58 13.39
C HIS A 250 20.76 -1.06 12.27
N ALA A 251 21.17 -1.16 11.00
CA ALA A 251 20.32 -0.85 9.85
C ALA A 251 19.10 -1.77 9.77
N VAL A 252 19.26 -3.09 9.94
CA VAL A 252 18.15 -4.06 9.95
C VAL A 252 17.16 -3.75 11.08
N LYS A 253 17.65 -3.51 12.30
CA LYS A 253 16.82 -3.11 13.44
C LYS A 253 16.07 -1.80 13.15
N THR A 254 16.75 -0.80 12.60
CA THR A 254 16.15 0.48 12.21
C THR A 254 15.07 0.30 11.15
N LEU A 255 15.29 -0.54 10.14
CA LEU A 255 14.29 -0.86 9.12
C LEU A 255 13.03 -1.50 9.71
N ALA A 256 13.20 -2.44 10.66
CA ALA A 256 12.08 -3.08 11.35
C ALA A 256 11.24 -2.08 12.15
N GLU A 257 11.89 -1.13 12.83
CA GLU A 257 11.21 -0.02 13.52
C GLU A 257 10.50 0.91 12.52
N LEU A 258 11.15 1.26 11.41
CA LEU A 258 10.59 2.13 10.37
C LEU A 258 9.37 1.52 9.67
N CYS A 259 9.27 0.19 9.59
CA CYS A 259 8.08 -0.52 9.09
C CYS A 259 6.82 -0.27 9.93
N ARG A 260 6.96 0.26 11.15
CA ARG A 260 5.87 0.66 12.04
C ARG A 260 5.74 2.18 12.16
N SER A 261 6.59 2.96 11.48
CA SER A 261 6.59 4.43 11.57
C SER A 261 5.32 5.05 10.97
N SER A 262 4.85 6.16 11.53
CA SER A 262 3.68 6.89 11.02
C SER A 262 3.89 7.50 9.63
N CYS A 263 5.15 7.71 9.21
CA CYS A 263 5.48 8.21 7.89
C CYS A 263 5.30 7.12 6.83
N ARG A 264 4.23 7.24 6.02
CA ARG A 264 3.90 6.29 4.94
C ARG A 264 5.08 5.97 4.03
N ARG A 265 5.84 6.98 3.60
CA ARG A 265 6.93 6.78 2.63
C ARG A 265 8.15 6.10 3.26
N SER A 266 8.53 6.46 4.49
CA SER A 266 9.61 5.76 5.22
C SER A 266 9.25 4.29 5.44
N ARG A 267 7.99 4.03 5.77
CA ARG A 267 7.46 2.68 5.97
C ARG A 267 7.52 1.81 4.72
N LEU A 268 7.05 2.33 3.58
CA LEU A 268 7.08 1.62 2.30
C LEU A 268 8.50 1.37 1.83
N LEU A 269 9.39 2.35 1.98
CA LEU A 269 10.80 2.19 1.65
C LEU A 269 11.47 1.13 2.54
N ALA A 270 11.25 1.20 3.86
CA ALA A 270 11.81 0.22 4.77
C ALA A 270 11.30 -1.20 4.48
N SER A 271 10.01 -1.34 4.18
CA SER A 271 9.41 -2.62 3.82
C SER A 271 9.96 -3.16 2.50
N LYS A 272 10.18 -2.28 1.50
CA LYS A 272 10.84 -2.65 0.23
C LYS A 272 12.25 -3.19 0.48
N VAL A 273 13.07 -2.46 1.25
CA VAL A 273 14.46 -2.84 1.52
C VAL A 273 14.53 -4.15 2.30
N LEU A 274 13.70 -4.33 3.34
CA LEU A 274 13.66 -5.60 4.09
C LEU A 274 13.21 -6.78 3.22
N GLN A 275 12.22 -6.58 2.34
CA GLN A 275 11.79 -7.63 1.42
C GLN A 275 12.94 -8.05 0.50
N GLU A 276 13.70 -7.10 -0.05
CA GLU A 276 14.85 -7.37 -0.93
C GLU A 276 15.96 -8.10 -0.17
N MET A 277 16.31 -7.63 1.03
CA MET A 277 17.28 -8.29 1.91
C MET A 277 16.88 -9.73 2.26
N TYR A 278 15.60 -9.95 2.55
CA TYR A 278 15.05 -11.27 2.86
C TYR A 278 15.06 -12.18 1.62
N GLN A 279 14.65 -11.69 0.45
CA GLN A 279 14.68 -12.46 -0.80
C GLN A 279 16.10 -12.79 -1.27
N ALA A 280 17.08 -11.93 -0.95
CA ALA A 280 18.49 -12.17 -1.20
C ALA A 280 19.12 -13.20 -0.23
N GLY A 281 18.39 -13.66 0.79
CA GLY A 281 18.90 -14.60 1.79
C GLY A 281 19.82 -13.97 2.85
N VAL A 282 19.81 -12.63 2.96
CA VAL A 282 20.74 -11.90 3.84
C VAL A 282 20.12 -11.60 5.20
N VAL A 283 18.81 -11.36 5.26
CA VAL A 283 18.15 -10.97 6.51
C VAL A 283 17.01 -11.90 6.87
N GLN A 284 17.02 -12.39 8.10
CA GLN A 284 15.89 -13.08 8.71
C GLN A 284 15.17 -12.12 9.65
N VAL A 285 13.86 -11.96 9.45
CA VAL A 285 13.03 -11.04 10.24
C VAL A 285 12.11 -11.82 11.17
N SER A 286 11.69 -11.16 12.25
CA SER A 286 10.63 -11.64 13.13
C SER A 286 9.29 -11.77 12.36
N PRO A 287 8.39 -12.69 12.76
CA PRO A 287 7.05 -12.81 12.19
C PRO A 287 6.28 -11.49 12.23
N THR A 288 6.46 -10.72 13.29
CA THR A 288 5.82 -9.41 13.45
C THR A 288 6.29 -8.43 12.38
N THR A 289 7.61 -8.30 12.21
CA THR A 289 8.16 -7.42 11.16
C THR A 289 7.78 -7.92 9.77
N PHE A 290 7.80 -9.24 9.55
CA PHE A 290 7.38 -9.85 8.28
C PHE A 290 5.91 -9.56 7.93
N PHE A 291 5.01 -9.61 8.91
CA PHE A 291 3.60 -9.23 8.76
C PHE A 291 3.46 -7.77 8.31
N TYR A 292 4.14 -6.83 8.98
CA TYR A 292 4.10 -5.42 8.59
C TYR A 292 4.72 -5.19 7.21
N VAL A 293 5.82 -5.86 6.86
CA VAL A 293 6.42 -5.78 5.53
C VAL A 293 5.42 -6.23 4.46
N ALA A 294 4.76 -7.38 4.66
CA ALA A 294 3.73 -7.89 3.74
C ALA A 294 2.54 -6.93 3.63
N ALA A 295 1.98 -6.48 4.76
CA ALA A 295 0.86 -5.55 4.78
C ALA A 295 1.19 -4.21 4.09
N ASN A 296 2.35 -3.62 4.38
CA ASN A 296 2.79 -2.36 3.77
C ASN A 296 2.96 -2.47 2.27
N LEU A 297 3.47 -3.60 1.76
CA LEU A 297 3.72 -3.79 0.33
C LEU A 297 2.46 -4.13 -0.48
N THR A 298 1.32 -4.37 0.16
CA THR A 298 0.03 -4.53 -0.56
C THR A 298 -0.38 -3.27 -1.33
N VAL A 299 0.02 -2.07 -0.88
CA VAL A 299 -0.28 -0.79 -1.56
C VAL A 299 0.74 -0.42 -2.64
N SER A 300 1.63 -1.35 -3.01
CA SER A 300 2.58 -1.15 -4.12
C SER A 300 1.84 -0.82 -5.42
N SER A 301 2.36 0.15 -6.19
CA SER A 301 1.84 0.49 -7.53
C SER A 301 2.01 -0.66 -8.51
N SER A 302 3.10 -1.43 -8.38
CA SER A 302 3.29 -2.68 -9.13
C SER A 302 2.34 -3.76 -8.59
N TYR A 303 1.37 -4.15 -9.43
CA TYR A 303 0.38 -5.19 -9.11
C TYR A 303 1.02 -6.53 -8.79
N THR A 304 2.09 -6.95 -9.50
CA THR A 304 2.75 -8.25 -9.23
C THR A 304 3.35 -8.28 -7.83
N LYS A 305 3.94 -7.17 -7.38
CA LYS A 305 4.49 -7.00 -6.04
C LYS A 305 3.37 -6.94 -5.00
N ALA A 306 2.32 -6.17 -5.25
CA ALA A 306 1.16 -6.08 -4.37
C ALA A 306 0.48 -7.45 -4.18
N ALA A 307 0.22 -8.18 -5.26
CA ALA A 307 -0.40 -9.51 -5.23
C ALA A 307 0.49 -10.54 -4.52
N SER A 308 1.80 -10.50 -4.74
CA SER A 308 2.77 -11.31 -3.99
C SER A 308 2.71 -11.01 -2.49
N ALA A 309 2.73 -9.73 -2.11
CA ALA A 309 2.61 -9.30 -0.72
C ALA A 309 1.28 -9.71 -0.08
N ALA A 310 0.16 -9.59 -0.80
CA ALA A 310 -1.16 -10.01 -0.32
C ALA A 310 -1.25 -11.52 -0.10
N ARG A 311 -0.68 -12.34 -1.00
CA ARG A 311 -0.62 -13.81 -0.80
C ARG A 311 0.26 -14.17 0.40
N THR A 312 1.42 -13.52 0.55
CA THR A 312 2.28 -13.70 1.73
C THR A 312 1.51 -13.30 3.00
N LEU A 313 0.76 -12.21 2.98
CA LEU A 313 -0.04 -11.77 4.13
C LEU A 313 -1.12 -12.81 4.50
N VAL A 314 -1.85 -13.35 3.50
CA VAL A 314 -2.82 -14.43 3.72
C VAL A 314 -2.15 -15.66 4.31
N GLN A 315 -0.98 -16.05 3.80
CA GLN A 315 -0.23 -17.19 4.33
C GLN A 315 0.17 -16.96 5.80
N ILE A 316 0.75 -15.81 6.13
CA ILE A 316 1.12 -15.47 7.52
C ILE A 316 -0.10 -15.56 8.44
N VAL A 317 -1.24 -15.03 8.01
CA VAL A 317 -2.49 -15.01 8.77
C VAL A 317 -3.03 -16.42 9.01
N ASN A 318 -2.87 -17.33 8.05
CA ASN A 318 -3.28 -18.73 8.20
C ASN A 318 -2.31 -19.56 9.07
N ASP A 319 -1.02 -19.18 9.08
CA ASP A 319 0.03 -19.91 9.79
C ASP A 319 0.14 -19.51 11.28
N HIS A 320 -0.53 -18.44 11.71
CA HIS A 320 -0.45 -17.90 13.08
C HIS A 320 -1.79 -17.98 13.83
N ASP A 321 -1.70 -17.92 15.15
CA ASP A 321 -2.87 -17.85 16.04
C ASP A 321 -3.72 -16.59 15.78
N ASP A 322 -5.04 -16.76 15.78
CA ASP A 322 -6.01 -15.71 15.50
C ASP A 322 -5.83 -14.49 16.41
N VAL A 323 -5.49 -14.69 17.69
CA VAL A 323 -5.28 -13.58 18.65
C VAL A 323 -4.03 -12.77 18.29
N TRP A 324 -2.99 -13.44 17.79
CA TRP A 324 -1.78 -12.77 17.31
C TRP A 324 -2.10 -11.91 16.08
N VAL A 325 -2.83 -12.47 15.10
CA VAL A 325 -3.26 -11.74 13.89
C VAL A 325 -4.12 -10.53 14.26
N ALA A 326 -5.11 -10.74 15.13
CA ALA A 326 -6.02 -9.69 15.62
C ALA A 326 -5.27 -8.50 16.24
N ARG A 327 -4.25 -8.77 17.06
CA ARG A 327 -3.45 -7.72 17.73
C ARG A 327 -2.63 -6.89 16.76
N HIS A 328 -2.01 -7.50 15.75
CA HIS A 328 -1.22 -6.76 14.76
C HIS A 328 -2.08 -6.08 13.70
N MET A 329 -3.27 -6.62 13.42
CA MET A 329 -4.28 -5.97 12.58
C MET A 329 -4.94 -4.78 13.28
N ALA A 330 -4.96 -4.74 14.61
CA ALA A 330 -5.45 -3.62 15.42
C ALA A 330 -4.50 -2.41 15.45
N ASP A 331 -3.94 -2.05 14.29
CA ASP A 331 -3.17 -0.83 14.03
C ASP A 331 -3.89 0.01 12.96
N ALA A 332 -4.18 1.28 13.28
CA ALA A 332 -4.94 2.17 12.38
C ALA A 332 -4.32 2.25 10.99
N ILE A 333 -2.99 2.29 10.94
CA ILE A 333 -2.28 2.53 9.68
C ILE A 333 -2.23 1.25 8.85
N THR A 334 -2.07 0.10 9.48
CA THR A 334 -2.14 -1.22 8.82
C THR A 334 -3.51 -1.45 8.20
N LEU A 335 -4.60 -1.23 8.96
CA LEU A 335 -5.97 -1.31 8.42
C LEU A 335 -6.17 -0.38 7.23
N ARG A 336 -5.73 0.88 7.38
CA ARG A 336 -5.84 1.87 6.30
C ARG A 336 -5.07 1.46 5.05
N LEU A 337 -3.86 0.93 5.19
CA LEU A 337 -3.02 0.49 4.07
C LEU A 337 -3.66 -0.69 3.32
N VAL A 338 -4.23 -1.65 4.04
CA VAL A 338 -4.94 -2.79 3.42
C VAL A 338 -6.17 -2.30 2.66
N VAL A 339 -6.92 -1.34 3.20
CA VAL A 339 -8.07 -0.74 2.50
C VAL A 339 -7.65 0.09 1.29
N ASP A 340 -6.60 0.92 1.41
CA ASP A 340 -6.06 1.69 0.29
C ASP A 340 -5.53 0.75 -0.82
N ALA A 341 -4.95 -0.40 -0.46
CA ALA A 341 -4.53 -1.42 -1.42
C ALA A 341 -5.71 -2.01 -2.21
N MET A 342 -6.84 -2.29 -1.54
CA MET A 342 -8.06 -2.75 -2.20
C MET A 342 -8.62 -1.71 -3.18
N HIS A 343 -8.52 -0.41 -2.86
CA HIS A 343 -8.89 0.66 -3.78
C HIS A 343 -7.97 0.74 -4.98
N LEU A 344 -6.65 0.66 -4.75
CA LEU A 344 -5.64 0.73 -5.79
C LEU A 344 -5.78 -0.42 -6.81
N HIS A 345 -6.05 -1.63 -6.32
CA HIS A 345 -6.13 -2.85 -7.13
C HIS A 345 -7.56 -3.39 -7.27
N ARG A 346 -8.58 -2.52 -7.19
CA ARG A 346 -10.01 -2.88 -7.16
C ARG A 346 -10.52 -3.72 -8.33
N LEU A 347 -9.81 -3.69 -9.46
CA LEU A 347 -10.16 -4.45 -10.66
C LEU A 347 -9.85 -5.94 -10.51
N ASP A 348 -8.89 -6.31 -9.65
CA ASP A 348 -8.62 -7.69 -9.32
C ASP A 348 -9.51 -8.17 -8.16
N ARG A 349 -10.58 -8.86 -8.55
CA ARG A 349 -11.57 -9.46 -7.65
C ARG A 349 -10.94 -10.44 -6.66
N GLY A 350 -9.93 -11.20 -7.08
CA GLY A 350 -9.27 -12.20 -6.22
C GLY A 350 -8.40 -11.52 -5.16
N PHE A 351 -7.68 -10.47 -5.55
CA PHE A 351 -6.90 -9.64 -4.63
C PHE A 351 -7.79 -9.00 -3.56
N VAL A 352 -8.87 -8.33 -3.95
CA VAL A 352 -9.79 -7.68 -3.00
C VAL A 352 -10.44 -8.71 -2.06
N ALA A 353 -10.93 -9.84 -2.59
CA ALA A 353 -11.53 -10.89 -1.77
C ALA A 353 -10.54 -11.48 -0.75
N SER A 354 -9.27 -11.66 -1.13
CA SER A 354 -8.22 -12.18 -0.26
C SER A 354 -7.94 -11.22 0.91
N LEU A 355 -7.80 -9.93 0.63
CA LEU A 355 -7.57 -8.92 1.66
C LEU A 355 -8.79 -8.72 2.58
N LEU A 356 -10.01 -8.77 2.03
CA LEU A 356 -11.23 -8.74 2.86
C LEU A 356 -11.32 -9.94 3.80
N THR A 357 -10.84 -11.12 3.36
CA THR A 357 -10.81 -12.32 4.20
C THR A 357 -9.86 -12.12 5.38
N VAL A 358 -8.66 -11.60 5.12
CA VAL A 358 -7.67 -11.26 6.17
C VAL A 358 -8.23 -10.23 7.16
N LEU A 359 -8.88 -9.17 6.66
CA LEU A 359 -9.53 -8.17 7.51
C LEU A 359 -10.63 -8.79 8.37
N LEU A 360 -11.51 -9.61 7.76
CA LEU A 360 -12.62 -10.23 8.47
C LEU A 360 -12.13 -11.16 9.59
N GLN A 361 -11.12 -11.98 9.35
CA GLN A 361 -10.53 -12.87 10.37
C GLN A 361 -9.95 -12.07 11.55
N GLY A 362 -9.16 -11.02 11.28
CA GLY A 362 -8.61 -10.18 12.33
C GLY A 362 -9.69 -9.46 13.14
N LEU A 363 -10.70 -8.90 12.47
CA LEU A 363 -11.79 -8.16 13.11
C LEU A 363 -12.73 -9.06 13.90
N THR A 364 -13.13 -10.21 13.36
CA THR A 364 -13.98 -11.17 14.09
C THR A 364 -13.31 -11.63 15.37
N THR A 365 -12.00 -11.92 15.32
CA THR A 365 -11.22 -12.24 16.51
C THR A 365 -11.17 -11.07 17.49
N LEU A 366 -10.97 -9.83 17.04
CA LEU A 366 -11.05 -8.64 17.90
C LEU A 366 -12.41 -8.51 18.60
N THR A 367 -13.50 -8.84 17.92
CA THR A 367 -14.84 -8.91 18.53
C THR A 367 -14.89 -9.95 19.65
N THR A 368 -14.37 -11.16 19.41
CA THR A 368 -14.35 -12.23 20.43
C THR A 368 -13.49 -11.90 21.66
N LEU A 369 -12.40 -11.15 21.47
CA LEU A 369 -11.54 -10.70 22.57
C LEU A 369 -12.24 -9.66 23.48
N GLY A 370 -13.24 -8.94 22.95
CA GLY A 370 -13.99 -7.91 23.68
C GLY A 370 -13.06 -6.92 24.38
N GLY A 371 -13.24 -6.78 25.70
CA GLY A 371 -12.42 -5.88 26.52
C GLY A 371 -10.96 -6.29 26.73
N ARG A 372 -10.55 -7.51 26.33
CA ARG A 372 -9.15 -7.97 26.40
C ARG A 372 -8.33 -7.54 25.17
N GLY A 373 -9.00 -7.12 24.10
CA GLY A 373 -8.35 -6.63 22.89
C GLY A 373 -7.82 -5.20 23.02
N PRO A 374 -7.04 -4.73 22.03
CA PRO A 374 -6.65 -3.33 21.93
C PRO A 374 -7.87 -2.40 21.90
N ASN A 375 -7.73 -1.20 22.43
CA ASN A 375 -8.83 -0.24 22.44
C ASN A 375 -9.19 0.16 21.00
N ALA A 376 -10.42 -0.14 20.58
CA ALA A 376 -10.88 0.10 19.22
C ALA A 376 -10.83 1.57 18.78
N ALA A 377 -10.75 2.54 19.69
CA ALA A 377 -10.52 3.94 19.35
C ALA A 377 -9.10 4.23 18.80
N THR A 378 -8.15 3.30 19.00
CA THR A 378 -6.76 3.46 18.54
C THR A 378 -6.58 3.02 17.09
N TYR A 379 -7.43 2.12 16.58
CA TYR A 379 -7.30 1.56 15.23
C TYR A 379 -8.50 1.77 14.32
N LEU A 380 -9.68 2.12 14.85
CA LEU A 380 -10.84 2.46 14.03
C LEU A 380 -11.05 3.97 13.96
N ASP A 381 -11.02 4.49 12.74
CA ASP A 381 -11.35 5.87 12.44
C ASP A 381 -12.47 5.97 11.39
N ARG A 382 -13.06 7.16 11.26
CA ARG A 382 -14.14 7.42 10.30
C ARG A 382 -13.63 7.33 8.85
N SER A 383 -12.36 7.64 8.62
CA SER A 383 -11.77 7.63 7.28
C SER A 383 -11.72 6.21 6.71
N LEU A 384 -11.39 5.20 7.54
CA LEU A 384 -11.37 3.79 7.18
C LEU A 384 -12.76 3.32 6.74
N VAL A 385 -13.79 3.61 7.54
CA VAL A 385 -15.17 3.22 7.22
C VAL A 385 -15.67 3.91 5.96
N ALA A 386 -15.38 5.21 5.81
CA ALA A 386 -15.72 5.94 4.58
C ALA A 386 -15.06 5.32 3.34
N ALA A 387 -13.79 4.91 3.43
CA ALA A 387 -13.10 4.24 2.34
C ALA A 387 -13.71 2.86 2.03
N LEU A 388 -14.10 2.08 3.03
CA LEU A 388 -14.79 0.79 2.81
C LEU A 388 -16.17 0.98 2.16
N LEU A 389 -16.92 2.00 2.56
CA LEU A 389 -18.20 2.34 1.93
C LEU A 389 -18.02 2.83 0.49
N GLU A 390 -16.97 3.60 0.20
CA GLU A 390 -16.61 3.98 -1.17
C GLU A 390 -16.26 2.75 -2.01
N LEU A 391 -15.54 1.77 -1.44
CA LEU A 391 -15.21 0.52 -2.11
C LEU A 391 -16.48 -0.26 -2.51
N GLN A 392 -17.53 -0.19 -1.68
CA GLN A 392 -18.84 -0.82 -1.93
C GLN A 392 -19.59 -0.20 -3.12
N CYS A 393 -19.30 1.06 -3.48
CA CYS A 393 -19.88 1.71 -4.65
C CYS A 393 -19.24 1.25 -5.98
N HIS A 394 -18.17 0.46 -5.94
CA HIS A 394 -17.49 -0.07 -7.11
C HIS A 394 -17.97 -1.49 -7.46
N PRO A 395 -17.85 -1.92 -8.73
CA PRO A 395 -18.23 -3.26 -9.16
C PRO A 395 -17.28 -4.32 -8.56
N LEU A 396 -17.66 -4.86 -7.41
CA LEU A 396 -16.95 -5.97 -6.74
C LEU A 396 -17.46 -7.32 -7.23
N SER A 397 -16.66 -8.38 -7.03
CA SER A 397 -17.22 -9.74 -7.09
C SER A 397 -18.26 -9.89 -5.99
N ALA A 398 -19.27 -10.74 -6.19
CA ALA A 398 -20.31 -10.86 -5.17
C ALA A 398 -19.79 -11.48 -3.87
N LEU A 399 -18.77 -12.34 -3.93
CA LEU A 399 -18.03 -12.79 -2.74
C LEU A 399 -17.35 -11.61 -2.02
N ALA A 400 -16.63 -10.74 -2.74
CA ALA A 400 -16.00 -9.58 -2.13
C ALA A 400 -17.05 -8.60 -1.56
N ALA A 401 -18.17 -8.38 -2.25
CA ALA A 401 -19.27 -7.55 -1.75
C ALA A 401 -19.89 -8.11 -0.46
N ALA A 402 -20.08 -9.44 -0.37
CA ALA A 402 -20.56 -10.09 0.84
C ALA A 402 -19.55 -9.96 1.99
N ARG A 403 -18.26 -10.22 1.74
CA ARG A 403 -17.20 -10.06 2.74
C ARG A 403 -17.05 -8.61 3.21
N LEU A 404 -17.24 -7.64 2.32
CA LEU A 404 -17.21 -6.23 2.68
C LEU A 404 -18.37 -5.85 3.60
N ASP A 405 -19.57 -6.39 3.35
CA ASP A 405 -20.72 -6.22 4.23
C ASP A 405 -20.44 -6.83 5.62
N ASP A 406 -19.83 -8.02 5.68
CA ASP A 406 -19.41 -8.66 6.93
C ASP A 406 -18.38 -7.82 7.69
N VAL A 407 -17.34 -7.33 7.00
CA VAL A 407 -16.32 -6.43 7.59
C VAL A 407 -16.97 -5.18 8.18
N LEU A 408 -17.89 -4.53 7.46
CA LEU A 408 -18.58 -3.32 7.95
C LEU A 408 -19.47 -3.62 9.17
N ALA A 409 -20.17 -4.76 9.18
CA ALA A 409 -20.98 -5.19 10.32
C ALA A 409 -20.10 -5.48 11.54
N THR A 410 -19.00 -6.21 11.37
CA THR A 410 -18.05 -6.52 12.46
C THR A 410 -17.38 -5.25 13.00
N LEU A 411 -17.01 -4.29 12.14
CA LEU A 411 -16.48 -2.99 12.57
C LEU A 411 -17.48 -2.22 13.43
N HIS A 412 -18.76 -2.25 13.07
CA HIS A 412 -19.81 -1.63 13.87
C HIS A 412 -19.98 -2.33 15.22
N GLU A 413 -19.98 -3.66 15.24
CA GLU A 413 -20.06 -4.45 16.47
C GLU A 413 -18.88 -4.17 17.42
N ILE A 414 -17.64 -4.15 16.91
CA ILE A 414 -16.44 -3.75 17.67
C ILE A 414 -16.61 -2.32 18.21
N TRP A 415 -17.22 -1.42 17.44
CA TRP A 415 -17.45 -0.04 17.88
C TRP A 415 -18.44 0.07 19.02
N GLU A 416 -19.56 -0.64 18.94
CA GLU A 416 -20.62 -0.65 19.96
C GLU A 416 -20.18 -1.38 21.25
N ASN A 417 -19.44 -2.49 21.12
CA ASN A 417 -18.98 -3.31 22.25
C ASN A 417 -17.80 -2.71 23.03
N ARG A 418 -17.35 -1.51 22.69
CA ARG A 418 -16.24 -0.86 23.41
C ARG A 418 -16.59 -0.69 24.88
N PRO A 419 -15.63 -0.93 25.80
CA PRO A 419 -15.83 -0.67 27.22
C PRO A 419 -16.07 0.83 27.50
N ASN A 420 -17.34 1.24 27.37
CA ASN A 420 -18.06 2.33 28.01
C ASN A 420 -17.27 3.62 28.31
N ARG A 421 -16.86 4.38 27.28
CA ARG A 421 -16.55 5.81 27.48
C ARG A 421 -17.81 6.66 27.50
N LEU A 422 -18.78 6.44 26.61
CA LEU A 422 -20.03 7.21 26.55
C LEU A 422 -20.93 6.97 27.78
N ARG A 423 -21.13 5.71 28.21
CA ARG A 423 -21.85 5.46 29.48
C ARG A 423 -21.14 6.04 30.70
N ARG A 424 -19.80 6.10 30.73
CA ARG A 424 -19.07 6.73 31.85
C ARG A 424 -19.17 8.24 31.81
N ILE A 425 -19.04 8.87 30.64
CA ILE A 425 -19.13 10.33 30.49
C ILE A 425 -20.56 10.79 30.79
N VAL A 426 -21.58 10.13 30.25
CA VAL A 426 -22.98 10.45 30.55
C VAL A 426 -23.31 10.21 32.03
N LYS A 427 -22.84 9.11 32.65
CA LYS A 427 -23.01 8.88 34.10
C LYS A 427 -22.18 9.81 35.00
N GLN A 428 -21.02 10.31 34.54
CA GLN A 428 -20.23 11.30 35.28
C GLN A 428 -20.88 12.68 35.20
N MET A 429 -21.36 13.08 34.03
CA MET A 429 -22.06 14.36 33.87
C MET A 429 -23.42 14.39 34.58
N SER A 430 -24.07 13.25 34.79
CA SER A 430 -25.30 13.19 35.61
C SER A 430 -25.05 13.34 37.12
N LYS A 431 -23.80 13.18 37.61
CA LYS A 431 -23.46 13.33 39.03
C LYS A 431 -23.01 14.75 39.39
N THR A 432 -22.46 15.50 38.44
CA THR A 432 -22.13 16.91 38.63
C THR A 432 -23.37 17.76 38.32
N ARG A 433 -24.08 18.21 39.37
CA ARG A 433 -25.24 19.13 39.33
C ARG A 433 -24.93 20.54 38.75
N ILE A 434 -23.93 20.68 37.91
CA ILE A 434 -23.63 21.92 37.22
C ILE A 434 -24.48 21.95 35.96
N LEU A 435 -25.63 22.63 36.03
CA LEU A 435 -26.49 22.98 34.91
C LEU A 435 -25.73 23.89 33.94
N VAL A 436 -24.87 23.34 33.09
CA VAL A 436 -24.27 24.10 31.99
C VAL A 436 -25.34 24.29 30.91
N ARG A 437 -25.97 25.47 30.92
CA ARG A 437 -27.19 25.80 30.17
C ARG A 437 -27.00 25.93 28.64
N SER A 438 -25.83 25.65 28.07
CA SER A 438 -25.61 25.85 26.63
C SER A 438 -24.42 25.10 26.01
N ILE A 439 -23.98 23.96 26.57
CA ILE A 439 -23.11 23.07 25.77
C ILE A 439 -24.00 22.40 24.73
N ALA A 440 -23.95 22.93 23.49
CA ALA A 440 -24.49 22.26 22.32
C ALA A 440 -24.06 20.80 22.40
N ARG A 441 -25.03 19.88 22.50
CA ARG A 441 -24.77 18.45 22.51
C ARG A 441 -23.81 18.18 21.33
N PRO A 442 -22.57 17.72 21.56
CA PRO A 442 -21.70 17.36 20.46
C PRO A 442 -22.52 16.40 19.61
N SER A 443 -22.81 16.78 18.36
CA SER A 443 -23.84 16.09 17.60
C SER A 443 -23.47 14.61 17.54
N ASP A 444 -24.43 13.72 17.84
CA ASP A 444 -24.20 12.27 17.84
C ASP A 444 -23.60 11.79 16.50
N ALA A 445 -23.80 12.56 15.42
CA ALA A 445 -23.21 12.38 14.10
C ALA A 445 -21.67 12.48 14.05
N ALA A 446 -21.01 13.03 15.06
CA ALA A 446 -19.54 13.10 15.12
C ALA A 446 -18.90 11.76 15.51
N TYR A 447 -19.64 10.88 16.21
CA TYR A 447 -19.12 9.62 16.77
C TYR A 447 -19.69 8.36 16.12
N THR A 448 -20.65 8.49 15.20
CA THR A 448 -21.18 7.34 14.46
C THR A 448 -20.22 6.95 13.33
N LEU A 449 -19.64 5.75 13.40
CA LEU A 449 -18.83 5.19 12.32
C LEU A 449 -19.68 4.84 11.10
N VAL A 450 -20.77 4.09 11.34
CA VAL A 450 -21.74 3.65 10.33
C VAL A 450 -23.09 4.19 10.76
N THR A 451 -23.83 4.81 9.85
CA THR A 451 -25.18 5.31 10.16
C THR A 451 -26.16 4.15 10.31
N THR A 452 -27.22 4.32 11.11
CA THR A 452 -28.26 3.29 11.30
C THR A 452 -28.91 2.86 9.98
N ALA A 453 -29.10 3.80 9.04
CA ALA A 453 -29.61 3.52 7.70
C ALA A 453 -28.65 2.65 6.88
N GLN A 454 -27.35 2.95 6.91
CA GLN A 454 -26.33 2.11 6.25
C GLN A 454 -26.25 0.72 6.86
N LEU A 455 -26.28 0.63 8.19
CA LEU A 455 -26.26 -0.65 8.90
C LEU A 455 -27.47 -1.51 8.54
N LYS A 456 -28.68 -0.92 8.48
CA LYS A 456 -29.89 -1.62 8.04
C LYS A 456 -29.73 -2.18 6.63
N LEU A 457 -29.22 -1.39 5.68
CA LEU A 457 -28.97 -1.83 4.31
C LEU A 457 -27.90 -2.94 4.22
N ILE A 458 -26.91 -2.94 5.10
CA ILE A 458 -25.90 -4.00 5.20
C ILE A 458 -26.58 -5.29 5.69
N HIS A 459 -27.33 -5.24 6.78
CA HIS A 459 -28.02 -6.40 7.33
C HIS A 459 -29.09 -6.97 6.39
N ASP A 460 -29.88 -6.12 5.71
CA ASP A 460 -30.88 -6.57 4.74
C ASP A 460 -30.22 -7.35 3.59
N ARG A 461 -29.06 -6.91 3.11
CA ARG A 461 -28.28 -7.63 2.09
C ARG A 461 -27.69 -8.94 2.61
N GLN A 462 -27.11 -8.95 3.81
CA GLN A 462 -26.59 -10.17 4.44
C GLN A 462 -27.70 -11.20 4.63
N ARG A 463 -28.85 -10.78 5.17
CA ARG A 463 -30.03 -11.60 5.38
C ARG A 463 -30.56 -12.20 4.07
N THR A 464 -30.68 -11.38 3.03
CA THR A 464 -31.12 -11.86 1.71
C THR A 464 -30.18 -12.93 1.17
N ARG A 465 -28.86 -12.76 1.34
CA ARG A 465 -27.86 -13.77 0.91
C ARG A 465 -27.92 -15.04 1.74
N SER A 466 -28.09 -14.95 3.06
CA SER A 466 -28.15 -16.12 3.94
C SER A 466 -29.44 -16.92 3.74
N GLU A 467 -30.59 -16.26 3.62
CA GLU A 467 -31.88 -16.91 3.31
C GLU A 467 -31.83 -17.62 1.96
N LEU A 468 -31.21 -16.99 0.95
CA LEU A 468 -31.02 -17.59 -0.37
C LEU A 468 -30.14 -18.85 -0.32
N VAL A 469 -29.00 -18.79 0.39
CA VAL A 469 -28.09 -19.94 0.54
C VAL A 469 -28.77 -21.07 1.32
N ALA A 470 -29.50 -20.77 2.39
CA ALA A 470 -30.26 -21.77 3.14
C ALA A 470 -31.33 -22.46 2.29
N THR A 471 -32.08 -21.68 1.49
CA THR A 471 -33.08 -22.20 0.55
C THR A 471 -32.45 -23.10 -0.50
N ILE A 472 -31.27 -22.72 -1.02
CA ILE A 472 -30.54 -23.56 -1.99
C ILE A 472 -30.06 -24.85 -1.33
N HIS A 473 -29.51 -24.80 -0.12
CA HIS A 473 -29.10 -26.03 0.57
C HIS A 473 -30.26 -26.96 0.87
N SER A 474 -31.48 -26.46 1.15
CA SER A 474 -32.66 -27.34 1.28
C SER A 474 -33.03 -28.01 -0.04
N VAL A 475 -32.93 -27.30 -1.18
CA VAL A 475 -33.12 -27.89 -2.51
C VAL A 475 -32.06 -28.95 -2.80
N LEU A 476 -30.79 -28.66 -2.48
CA LEU A 476 -29.67 -29.59 -2.70
C LEU A 476 -29.78 -30.85 -1.83
N ALA A 477 -30.20 -30.72 -0.57
CA ALA A 477 -30.33 -31.84 0.35
C ALA A 477 -31.33 -32.90 -0.13
N GLU A 478 -32.40 -32.48 -0.81
CA GLU A 478 -33.41 -33.41 -1.33
C GLU A 478 -32.99 -34.07 -2.65
N GLY A 479 -32.37 -33.30 -3.55
CA GLY A 479 -32.15 -33.74 -4.92
C GLY A 479 -30.75 -34.24 -5.27
N LEU A 480 -29.71 -33.77 -4.58
CA LEU A 480 -28.32 -33.98 -5.01
C LEU A 480 -27.87 -35.43 -4.84
N ALA A 481 -28.23 -36.08 -3.72
CA ALA A 481 -27.80 -37.44 -3.42
C ALA A 481 -28.37 -38.47 -4.42
N SER A 482 -29.59 -38.24 -4.90
CA SER A 482 -30.28 -39.07 -5.90
C SER A 482 -30.08 -38.57 -7.33
N SER A 483 -29.45 -37.41 -7.53
CA SER A 483 -29.42 -36.71 -8.82
C SER A 483 -30.83 -36.58 -9.44
N ALA A 484 -31.85 -36.36 -8.59
CA ALA A 484 -33.25 -36.28 -8.99
C ALA A 484 -33.46 -35.16 -10.01
N ARG A 485 -34.29 -35.40 -11.03
CA ARG A 485 -34.70 -34.34 -11.96
C ARG A 485 -35.69 -33.42 -11.28
N GLN A 486 -35.88 -32.21 -11.81
CA GLN A 486 -36.85 -31.26 -11.26
C GLN A 486 -38.26 -31.87 -11.10
N SER A 487 -38.68 -32.76 -12.01
CA SER A 487 -39.96 -33.48 -11.95
C SER A 487 -40.08 -34.47 -10.79
N ASP A 488 -38.96 -34.93 -10.26
CA ASP A 488 -38.89 -36.02 -9.27
C ASP A 488 -38.75 -35.47 -7.84
N LEU A 489 -38.58 -34.14 -7.70
CA LEU A 489 -38.52 -33.44 -6.43
C LEU A 489 -39.93 -33.24 -5.85
N SER A 490 -40.04 -33.06 -4.55
CA SER A 490 -41.29 -32.71 -3.87
C SER A 490 -41.88 -31.40 -4.43
N ASP A 491 -43.21 -31.28 -4.40
CA ASP A 491 -43.93 -30.11 -4.89
C ASP A 491 -43.44 -28.80 -4.24
N THR A 492 -43.07 -28.86 -2.95
CA THR A 492 -42.50 -27.73 -2.22
C THR A 492 -41.15 -27.31 -2.80
N VAL A 493 -40.24 -28.25 -3.05
CA VAL A 493 -38.95 -27.97 -3.68
C VAL A 493 -39.13 -27.49 -5.10
N GLN A 494 -40.03 -28.09 -5.89
CA GLN A 494 -40.36 -27.62 -7.24
C GLN A 494 -40.82 -26.15 -7.24
N ALA A 495 -41.68 -25.77 -6.30
CA ALA A 495 -42.13 -24.39 -6.13
C ALA A 495 -40.97 -23.45 -5.75
N THR A 496 -40.05 -23.88 -4.87
CA THR A 496 -38.86 -23.07 -4.54
C THR A 496 -37.92 -22.91 -5.73
N VAL A 497 -37.68 -23.95 -6.53
CA VAL A 497 -36.87 -23.87 -7.75
C VAL A 497 -37.50 -22.91 -8.76
N ALA A 498 -38.82 -22.94 -8.92
CA ALA A 498 -39.55 -22.01 -9.78
C ALA A 498 -39.41 -20.55 -9.31
N MET A 499 -39.36 -20.30 -7.99
CA MET A 499 -39.09 -18.97 -7.43
C MET A 499 -37.64 -18.52 -7.63
N LEU A 500 -36.69 -19.43 -7.45
CA LEU A 500 -35.25 -19.15 -7.56
C LEU A 500 -34.83 -18.83 -9.00
N SER A 501 -35.42 -19.50 -10.00
CA SER A 501 -35.06 -19.33 -11.41
C SER A 501 -35.06 -17.87 -11.89
N PRO A 502 -36.15 -17.08 -11.78
CA PRO A 502 -36.19 -15.68 -12.22
C PRO A 502 -35.29 -14.76 -11.37
N LEU A 503 -35.12 -15.07 -10.09
CA LEU A 503 -34.27 -14.29 -9.18
C LEU A 503 -32.80 -14.43 -9.55
N LEU A 504 -32.32 -15.66 -9.74
CA LEU A 504 -30.96 -15.94 -10.16
C LEU A 504 -30.72 -15.55 -11.62
N SER A 505 -31.77 -15.47 -12.43
CA SER A 505 -31.63 -15.06 -13.82
C SER A 505 -31.38 -13.57 -13.98
N THR A 506 -32.02 -12.75 -13.15
CA THR A 506 -31.92 -11.29 -13.14
C THR A 506 -30.72 -10.78 -12.35
N ARG A 507 -30.32 -11.50 -11.29
CA ARG A 507 -29.26 -11.09 -10.36
C ARG A 507 -27.98 -11.89 -10.52
N SER A 508 -27.15 -11.45 -11.48
CA SER A 508 -25.83 -12.06 -11.74
C SER A 508 -24.87 -12.01 -10.54
N ASP A 509 -25.02 -11.00 -9.68
CA ASP A 509 -24.29 -10.88 -8.42
C ASP A 509 -24.61 -12.06 -7.48
N LEU A 510 -25.89 -12.31 -7.22
CA LEU A 510 -26.30 -13.43 -6.35
C LEU A 510 -25.86 -14.78 -6.90
N LEU A 511 -25.97 -15.00 -8.21
CA LEU A 511 -25.52 -16.24 -8.83
C LEU A 511 -24.01 -16.45 -8.65
N SER A 512 -23.20 -15.39 -8.81
CA SER A 512 -21.75 -15.47 -8.59
C SER A 512 -21.39 -15.66 -7.11
N TYR A 513 -22.21 -15.14 -6.19
CA TYR A 513 -22.07 -15.40 -4.76
C TYR A 513 -22.38 -16.85 -4.44
N ILE A 514 -23.48 -17.40 -4.93
CA ILE A 514 -23.85 -18.81 -4.73
C ILE A 514 -22.76 -19.75 -5.28
N HIS A 515 -22.22 -19.46 -6.46
CA HIS A 515 -21.10 -20.23 -7.01
C HIS A 515 -19.89 -20.26 -6.07
N SER A 516 -19.65 -19.19 -5.30
CA SER A 516 -18.55 -19.15 -4.32
C SER A 516 -18.85 -19.88 -3.00
N GLN A 517 -20.11 -20.18 -2.71
CA GLN A 517 -20.54 -20.88 -1.49
C GLN A 517 -20.73 -22.39 -1.70
N LEU A 518 -20.96 -22.82 -2.95
CA LEU A 518 -21.23 -24.21 -3.29
C LEU A 518 -20.00 -24.89 -3.88
N THR A 519 -19.91 -26.21 -3.69
CA THR A 519 -19.01 -27.06 -4.47
C THR A 519 -19.38 -27.04 -5.95
N THR A 520 -18.44 -27.39 -6.83
CA THR A 520 -18.70 -27.40 -8.27
C THR A 520 -19.84 -28.34 -8.66
N ALA A 521 -19.99 -29.48 -7.98
CA ALA A 521 -21.07 -30.44 -8.25
C ALA A 521 -22.44 -29.90 -7.82
N GLU A 522 -22.53 -29.34 -6.61
CA GLU A 522 -23.75 -28.67 -6.11
C GLU A 522 -24.18 -27.53 -7.04
N TYR A 523 -23.23 -26.71 -7.47
CA TYR A 523 -23.51 -25.58 -8.36
C TYR A 523 -24.01 -26.05 -9.73
N TRP A 524 -23.43 -27.10 -10.32
CA TRP A 524 -23.90 -27.65 -11.59
C TRP A 524 -25.29 -28.25 -11.48
N TYR A 525 -25.55 -29.00 -10.42
CA TYR A 525 -26.87 -29.56 -10.16
C TYR A 525 -27.92 -28.45 -10.03
N LEU A 526 -27.61 -27.38 -9.29
CA LEU A 526 -28.46 -26.20 -9.21
C LEU A 526 -28.69 -25.56 -10.58
N CYS A 527 -27.65 -25.40 -11.42
CA CYS A 527 -27.78 -24.87 -12.78
C CYS A 527 -28.71 -25.71 -13.65
N ASP A 528 -28.63 -27.04 -13.55
CA ASP A 528 -29.49 -27.95 -14.30
C ASP A 528 -30.96 -27.80 -13.85
N LEU A 529 -31.21 -27.70 -12.54
CA LEU A 529 -32.56 -27.50 -12.00
C LEU A 529 -33.20 -26.19 -12.44
N ILE A 530 -32.44 -25.09 -12.51
CA ILE A 530 -32.97 -23.78 -12.94
C ILE A 530 -32.97 -23.60 -14.46
N GLY A 531 -32.57 -24.62 -15.22
CA GLY A 531 -32.49 -24.57 -16.69
C GLY A 531 -31.42 -23.60 -17.22
N ARG A 532 -30.36 -23.33 -16.44
CA ARG A 532 -29.25 -22.49 -16.91
C ARG A 532 -28.14 -23.33 -17.54
N PRO A 533 -27.52 -22.85 -18.63
CA PRO A 533 -26.38 -23.54 -19.21
C PRO A 533 -25.26 -23.58 -18.16
N ARG A 534 -24.71 -24.78 -17.95
CA ARG A 534 -23.52 -24.94 -17.10
C ARG A 534 -22.44 -23.97 -17.60
N PRO A 535 -21.68 -23.30 -16.71
CA PRO A 535 -20.55 -22.51 -17.14
C PRO A 535 -19.67 -23.41 -18.00
N ARG A 536 -19.36 -22.99 -19.22
CA ARG A 536 -18.39 -23.70 -20.04
C ARG A 536 -17.06 -23.63 -19.31
N ASN A 537 -16.74 -24.67 -18.56
CA ASN A 537 -15.41 -24.81 -18.01
C ASN A 537 -14.43 -24.77 -19.19
N ALA A 538 -13.41 -23.92 -19.08
CA ALA A 538 -12.37 -23.77 -20.10
C ALA A 538 -11.59 -25.09 -20.39
N THR A 539 -11.90 -26.18 -19.69
CA THR A 539 -11.32 -27.52 -19.90
C THR A 539 -11.72 -28.17 -21.22
N ALA A 540 -12.80 -27.76 -21.89
CA ALA A 540 -13.11 -28.25 -23.24
C ALA A 540 -12.19 -27.65 -24.32
N ALA A 541 -11.57 -26.49 -24.07
CA ALA A 541 -10.67 -25.83 -25.01
C ALA A 541 -9.26 -26.45 -25.03
N THR A 542 -8.89 -27.26 -24.04
CA THR A 542 -7.61 -28.00 -24.01
C THR A 542 -7.70 -29.37 -24.70
N ARG A 543 -8.84 -30.08 -24.65
CA ARG A 543 -8.97 -31.38 -25.34
C ARG A 543 -9.11 -31.27 -26.86
N SER A 544 -9.66 -30.19 -27.39
CA SER A 544 -9.79 -29.98 -28.84
C SER A 544 -8.47 -29.64 -29.55
N ARG A 545 -7.35 -29.52 -28.82
CA ARG A 545 -6.05 -29.10 -29.38
C ARG A 545 -4.93 -30.14 -29.25
N GLU A 546 -5.22 -31.30 -28.67
CA GLU A 546 -4.32 -32.48 -28.71
C GLU A 546 -4.64 -33.42 -29.89
N ASP A 547 -5.78 -33.23 -30.59
CA ASP A 547 -6.19 -34.00 -31.77
C ASP A 547 -5.97 -33.26 -33.11
N ARG A 548 -5.04 -32.30 -33.16
CA ARG A 548 -4.50 -31.69 -34.40
C ARG A 548 -3.01 -31.47 -34.24
#